data_AF-A0A960WP94-F1
#
_entry.id   AF-A0A960WP94-F1
#
_cell.length_a   1.000
_cell.length_b   1.000
_cell.length_c   1.000
_cell.angle_alpha   90.00
_cell.angle_beta   90.00
_cell.angle_gamma   90.00
#
_symmetry.space_group_name_H-M   'P 1'
#
loop_
_entity.id
_entity.type
_entity.pdbx_description
1 polymer ?
#
loop_
_entity_poly.entity_id
_entity_poly.type
_entity_poly.pdbx_seq_one_letter_code
_entity_poly.pdbx_strand_id
1 'polypeptide(L)'
;MARSLSIVSLLFCFTTAIADSGGPYVGVPDLKPSEAPPTFAIPNESKPLKFFLTNIPELRWNKQLNEPDSYTWKACTEHHASITSLGHVGGHQVLCVRYISNRRLDQGLDYADMLLLLARSHDTGPAPTLCSPIFYTSTSASVYNHTAADYPAERAGAVVVTRYYDGTGAFRDHIYIRAAEQGFERFTPEEPTK
;
A
#
# COMPACT_ATOMS: atom_id res chain seq x y z
N MET A 1 29.22 63.07 -1.20
CA MET A 1 29.11 61.91 -2.11
C MET A 1 29.19 60.65 -1.27
N ALA A 2 28.10 59.88 -1.20
CA ALA A 2 28.10 58.44 -0.92
C ALA A 2 26.69 57.92 -1.27
N ARG A 3 26.63 56.93 -2.15
CA ARG A 3 25.43 56.22 -2.61
C ARG A 3 25.11 55.06 -1.65
N SER A 4 23.90 54.50 -1.86
CA SER A 4 23.52 53.10 -1.56
C SER A 4 23.06 52.84 -0.12
N LEU A 5 22.06 52.00 0.17
CA LEU A 5 21.38 50.97 -0.61
C LEU A 5 20.00 50.72 0.05
N SER A 6 18.91 50.69 -0.72
CA SER A 6 17.61 50.22 -0.23
C SER A 6 17.63 48.70 -0.09
N ILE A 7 17.42 48.17 1.11
CA ILE A 7 17.18 46.75 1.34
C ILE A 7 15.66 46.57 1.49
N VAL A 8 15.04 45.97 0.48
CA VAL A 8 13.68 45.44 0.56
C VAL A 8 13.79 44.07 1.26
N SER A 9 13.41 44.01 2.53
CA SER A 9 13.26 42.73 3.24
C SER A 9 11.92 42.10 2.87
N LEU A 10 11.95 41.04 2.04
CA LEU A 10 10.82 40.12 1.90
C LEU A 10 10.66 39.33 3.21
N LEU A 11 9.55 39.54 3.91
CA LEU A 11 9.09 38.63 4.96
C LEU A 11 8.56 37.36 4.31
N PHE A 12 9.29 36.26 4.43
CA PHE A 12 8.74 34.92 4.22
C PHE A 12 7.89 34.54 5.43
N CYS A 13 6.57 34.56 5.29
CA CYS A 13 5.67 33.92 6.24
C CYS A 13 5.80 32.40 6.11
N PHE A 14 6.61 31.78 6.96
CA PHE A 14 6.54 30.34 7.19
C PHE A 14 5.37 30.08 8.15
N THR A 15 4.19 29.75 7.61
CA THR A 15 3.12 29.14 8.41
C THR A 15 3.47 27.69 8.67
N THR A 16 4.22 27.43 9.74
CA THR A 16 4.27 26.11 10.36
C THR A 16 2.94 25.86 11.05
N ALA A 17 2.08 25.05 10.43
CA ALA A 17 0.91 24.48 11.10
C ALA A 17 1.40 23.46 12.14
N ILE A 18 1.48 23.89 13.39
CA ILE A 18 1.67 23.02 14.55
C ILE A 18 0.31 22.40 14.83
N ALA A 19 0.20 21.09 14.62
CA ALA A 19 -0.96 20.30 15.05
C ALA A 19 -0.85 20.11 16.57
N ASP A 20 -1.36 21.07 17.33
CA ASP A 20 -1.60 20.94 18.77
C ASP A 20 -2.90 20.14 18.99
N SER A 21 -2.77 18.89 19.43
CA SER A 21 -3.86 18.16 20.10
C SER A 21 -3.37 17.54 21.40
N GLY A 22 -3.02 18.41 22.37
CA GLY A 22 -2.62 18.06 23.73
C GLY A 22 -3.74 17.54 24.64
N GLY A 23 -4.56 16.59 24.17
CA GLY A 23 -5.43 15.81 25.05
C GLY A 23 -4.61 14.80 25.86
N PRO A 24 -5.06 14.35 27.05
CA PRO A 24 -4.39 13.29 27.79
C PRO A 24 -4.38 12.02 26.93
N TYR A 25 -3.20 11.70 26.41
CA TYR A 25 -2.98 10.56 25.55
C TYR A 25 -3.04 9.28 26.40
N VAL A 26 -4.19 8.60 26.35
CA VAL A 26 -4.31 7.25 26.90
C VAL A 26 -3.61 6.33 25.90
N GLY A 27 -2.44 5.82 26.28
CA GLY A 27 -1.69 4.86 25.48
C GLY A 27 -2.57 3.69 25.08
N VAL A 28 -2.89 3.59 23.79
CA VAL A 28 -3.53 2.40 23.24
C VAL A 28 -2.44 1.33 23.13
N PRO A 29 -2.64 0.12 23.69
CA PRO A 29 -1.65 -0.95 23.63
C PRO A 29 -1.27 -1.27 22.19
N ASP A 30 -0.02 -1.71 21.99
CA ASP A 30 0.42 -2.26 20.71
C ASP A 30 -0.56 -3.36 20.25
N LEU A 31 -0.91 -3.31 18.97
CA LEU A 31 -1.72 -4.35 18.35
C LEU A 31 -1.02 -5.69 18.53
N LYS A 32 -1.71 -6.62 19.18
CA LYS A 32 -1.22 -7.99 19.26
C LYS A 32 -1.19 -8.57 17.84
N PRO A 33 -0.31 -9.53 17.53
CA PRO A 33 -0.32 -10.22 16.23
C PRO A 33 -1.69 -10.80 15.84
N SER A 34 -2.52 -11.16 16.83
CA SER A 34 -3.91 -11.62 16.66
C SER A 34 -4.91 -10.54 16.22
N GLU A 35 -4.51 -9.26 16.29
CA GLU A 35 -5.33 -8.08 15.95
C GLU A 35 -4.90 -7.48 14.60
N ALA A 36 -3.85 -8.02 13.98
CA ALA A 36 -3.43 -7.63 12.64
C ALA A 36 -4.53 -7.99 11.61
N PRO A 37 -4.80 -7.12 10.62
CA PRO A 37 -5.75 -7.45 9.56
C PRO A 37 -5.33 -8.75 8.87
N PRO A 38 -6.29 -9.66 8.63
CA PRO A 38 -6.00 -10.90 7.96
C PRO A 38 -5.50 -10.62 6.55
N THR A 39 -4.55 -11.43 6.12
CA THR A 39 -4.12 -11.39 4.74
C THR A 39 -4.87 -12.46 3.99
N PHE A 40 -5.78 -12.03 3.13
CA PHE A 40 -6.42 -12.91 2.19
C PHE A 40 -5.55 -13.08 0.93
N ALA A 41 -5.19 -14.32 0.61
CA ALA A 41 -4.56 -14.64 -0.66
C ALA A 41 -5.64 -14.66 -1.75
N ILE A 42 -5.65 -13.65 -2.62
CA ILE A 42 -6.53 -13.66 -3.79
C ILE A 42 -6.05 -14.78 -4.74
N PRO A 43 -6.92 -15.72 -5.13
CA PRO A 43 -6.60 -16.72 -6.14
C PRO A 43 -6.02 -16.09 -7.41
N ASN A 44 -5.11 -16.81 -8.06
CA ASN A 44 -4.48 -16.36 -9.29
C ASN A 44 -5.51 -16.34 -10.44
N GLU A 45 -6.19 -15.21 -10.60
CA GLU A 45 -7.07 -14.93 -11.73
C GLU A 45 -6.42 -13.90 -12.66
N SER A 46 -5.91 -14.35 -13.81
CA SER A 46 -5.33 -13.46 -14.81
C SER A 46 -6.41 -12.64 -15.52
N LYS A 47 -6.36 -11.31 -15.40
CA LYS A 47 -7.28 -10.38 -16.07
C LYS A 47 -6.52 -9.18 -16.66
N PRO A 48 -7.07 -8.44 -17.62
CA PRO A 48 -6.43 -7.21 -18.11
C PRO A 48 -6.29 -6.17 -16.99
N LEU A 49 -5.25 -5.34 -17.01
CA LEU A 49 -5.04 -4.28 -16.02
C LEU A 49 -6.29 -3.40 -15.78
N LYS A 50 -7.02 -3.06 -16.86
CA LYS A 50 -8.27 -2.27 -16.79
C LYS A 50 -9.29 -2.89 -15.82
N PHE A 51 -9.35 -4.21 -15.72
CA PHE A 51 -10.25 -4.88 -14.78
C PHE A 51 -9.93 -4.47 -13.34
N PHE A 52 -8.67 -4.53 -12.92
CA PHE A 52 -8.24 -4.18 -11.56
C PHE A 52 -8.37 -2.69 -11.25
N LEU A 53 -8.34 -1.82 -12.28
CA LEU A 53 -8.59 -0.39 -12.10
C LEU A 53 -10.08 -0.04 -12.00
N THR A 54 -10.98 -0.94 -12.40
CA THR A 54 -12.43 -0.71 -12.40
C THR A 54 -13.17 -1.63 -11.43
N ASN A 55 -12.47 -2.57 -10.80
CA ASN A 55 -13.01 -3.49 -9.82
C ASN A 55 -12.10 -3.56 -8.60
N ILE A 56 -12.71 -3.72 -7.43
CA ILE A 56 -12.04 -3.85 -6.14
C ILE A 56 -12.43 -5.19 -5.50
N PRO A 57 -11.48 -5.89 -4.84
CA PRO A 57 -11.83 -7.09 -4.08
C PRO A 57 -12.67 -6.70 -2.86
N GLU A 58 -13.82 -7.34 -2.70
CA GLU A 58 -14.58 -7.32 -1.46
C GLU A 58 -14.41 -8.66 -0.76
N LEU A 59 -13.76 -8.62 0.41
CA LEU A 59 -13.57 -9.77 1.27
C LEU A 59 -14.84 -10.05 2.08
N ARG A 60 -15.25 -11.31 2.15
CA ARG A 60 -16.35 -11.75 3.01
C ARG A 60 -15.79 -12.34 4.30
N TRP A 61 -16.15 -11.73 5.43
CA TRP A 61 -15.69 -12.16 6.74
C TRP A 61 -16.44 -13.39 7.23
N ASN A 62 -15.71 -14.45 7.54
CA ASN A 62 -16.26 -15.61 8.24
C ASN A 62 -16.12 -15.39 9.75
N LYS A 63 -17.24 -15.19 10.43
CA LYS A 63 -17.26 -14.98 11.89
C LYS A 63 -16.82 -16.20 12.69
N GLN A 64 -16.95 -17.42 12.15
CA GLN A 64 -16.55 -18.65 12.84
C GLN A 64 -15.04 -18.83 12.81
N LEU A 65 -14.41 -18.48 11.67
CA LEU A 65 -12.95 -18.55 11.50
C LEU A 65 -12.25 -17.27 11.97
N ASN A 66 -13.02 -16.18 12.16
CA ASN A 66 -12.53 -14.85 12.44
C ASN A 66 -11.51 -14.35 11.39
N GLU A 67 -11.78 -14.67 10.12
CA GLU A 67 -10.97 -14.28 8.97
C GLU A 67 -11.82 -14.26 7.69
N PRO A 68 -11.38 -13.59 6.62
CA PRO A 68 -11.97 -13.72 5.30
C PRO A 68 -11.80 -15.12 4.74
N ASP A 69 -12.90 -15.76 4.35
CA ASP A 69 -12.89 -17.09 3.73
C ASP A 69 -13.11 -17.05 2.22
N SER A 70 -13.58 -15.92 1.70
CA SER A 70 -13.97 -15.77 0.32
C SER A 70 -13.92 -14.29 -0.10
N TYR A 71 -13.96 -14.07 -1.41
CA TYR A 71 -13.93 -12.74 -1.98
C TYR A 71 -14.81 -12.67 -3.24
N THR A 72 -15.24 -11.46 -3.57
CA THR A 72 -15.90 -11.16 -4.84
C THR A 72 -15.36 -9.87 -5.42
N TRP A 73 -15.31 -9.75 -6.74
CA TRP A 73 -15.01 -8.48 -7.40
C TRP A 73 -16.25 -7.61 -7.48
N LYS A 74 -16.13 -6.37 -7.02
CA LYS A 74 -17.18 -5.34 -7.16
C LYS A 74 -16.68 -4.18 -7.98
N ALA A 75 -17.60 -3.49 -8.65
CA ALA A 75 -17.28 -2.25 -9.35
C ALA A 75 -16.69 -1.21 -8.38
N CYS A 76 -15.62 -0.55 -8.80
CA CYS A 76 -14.91 0.46 -8.02
C CYS A 76 -15.66 1.81 -8.08
N THR A 77 -16.76 1.96 -7.34
CA THR A 77 -17.62 3.16 -7.38
C THR A 77 -17.34 4.15 -6.25
N GLU A 78 -16.85 3.67 -5.11
CA GLU A 78 -16.61 4.49 -3.91
C GLU A 78 -15.12 4.78 -3.66
N HIS A 79 -14.27 4.33 -4.59
CA HIS A 79 -12.82 4.47 -4.50
C HIS A 79 -12.25 4.93 -5.84
N HIS A 80 -11.15 5.66 -5.76
CA HIS A 80 -10.28 5.97 -6.88
C HIS A 80 -9.13 4.97 -6.92
N ALA A 81 -9.00 4.28 -8.06
CA ALA A 81 -7.89 3.37 -8.32
C ALA A 81 -6.77 4.11 -9.06
N SER A 82 -5.54 3.98 -8.58
CA SER A 82 -4.33 4.48 -9.24
C SER A 82 -3.30 3.36 -9.35
N ILE A 83 -2.37 3.48 -10.31
CA ILE A 83 -1.34 2.46 -10.55
C ILE A 83 0.06 3.05 -10.54
N THR A 84 1.01 2.27 -10.01
CA THR A 84 2.45 2.56 -10.08
C THR A 84 3.21 1.26 -10.37
N SER A 85 4.27 1.31 -11.18
CA SER A 85 5.16 0.17 -11.37
C SER A 85 6.21 0.13 -10.27
N LEU A 86 6.46 -1.04 -9.69
CA LEU A 86 7.44 -1.27 -8.63
C LEU A 86 8.72 -1.96 -9.13
N GLY A 87 8.93 -2.02 -10.44
CA GLY A 87 10.06 -2.74 -11.04
C GLY A 87 9.75 -4.20 -11.37
N HIS A 88 10.80 -5.04 -11.40
CA HIS A 88 10.70 -6.45 -11.78
C HIS A 88 11.06 -7.38 -10.63
N VAL A 89 10.26 -8.43 -10.45
CA VAL A 89 10.47 -9.49 -9.45
C VAL A 89 10.26 -10.84 -10.14
N GLY A 90 11.28 -11.71 -10.12
CA GLY A 90 11.24 -13.01 -10.78
C GLY A 90 10.97 -12.95 -12.29
N GLY A 91 11.42 -11.88 -12.96
CA GLY A 91 11.16 -11.65 -14.39
C GLY A 91 9.80 -11.00 -14.70
N HIS A 92 8.91 -10.87 -13.72
CA HIS A 92 7.62 -10.21 -13.89
C HIS A 92 7.69 -8.73 -13.54
N GLN A 93 7.08 -7.87 -14.36
CA GLN A 93 6.84 -6.48 -13.94
C GLN A 93 5.78 -6.48 -12.83
N VAL A 94 6.13 -5.95 -11.66
CA VAL A 94 5.21 -5.80 -10.54
C VAL A 94 4.55 -4.41 -10.62
N LEU A 95 3.23 -4.42 -10.48
CA LEU A 95 2.38 -3.23 -10.48
C LEU A 95 1.66 -3.14 -9.13
N CYS A 96 1.58 -1.93 -8.58
CA CYS A 96 0.82 -1.61 -7.39
C CYS A 96 -0.44 -0.85 -7.80
N VAL A 97 -1.60 -1.39 -7.48
CA VAL A 97 -2.88 -0.69 -7.57
C VAL A 97 -3.26 -0.20 -6.17
N ARG A 98 -3.38 1.12 -6.01
CA ARG A 98 -3.85 1.77 -4.78
C ARG A 98 -5.32 2.13 -4.95
N TYR A 99 -6.15 1.77 -3.97
CA TYR A 99 -7.54 2.20 -3.90
C TYR A 99 -7.70 3.19 -2.75
N ILE A 100 -8.21 4.38 -3.06
CA ILE A 100 -8.42 5.47 -2.10
C ILE A 100 -9.90 5.80 -2.09
N SER A 101 -10.56 5.68 -0.94
CA SER A 101 -11.99 5.99 -0.82
C SER A 101 -12.27 7.47 -1.03
N ASN A 102 -13.45 7.77 -1.56
CA ASN A 102 -13.91 9.15 -1.74
C ASN A 102 -13.86 9.93 -0.42
N ARG A 103 -14.18 9.25 0.70
CA ARG A 103 -14.08 9.83 2.05
C ARG A 103 -12.68 10.34 2.38
N ARG A 104 -11.61 9.61 2.03
CA ARG A 104 -10.22 10.05 2.27
C ARG A 104 -9.87 11.25 1.40
N LEU A 105 -10.30 11.22 0.13
CA LEU A 105 -10.07 12.33 -0.80
C LEU A 105 -10.80 13.61 -0.35
N ASP A 106 -12.03 13.50 0.15
CA ASP A 106 -12.79 14.62 0.70
C ASP A 106 -12.11 15.25 1.93
N GLN A 107 -11.29 14.47 2.66
CA GLN A 107 -10.45 14.93 3.76
C GLN A 107 -9.10 15.52 3.29
N GLY A 108 -8.82 15.51 1.98
CA GLY A 108 -7.53 15.92 1.41
C GLY A 108 -6.40 14.91 1.63
N LEU A 109 -6.73 13.64 1.93
CA LEU A 109 -5.75 12.58 2.21
C LEU A 109 -5.57 11.66 1.00
N ASP A 110 -4.34 11.53 0.52
CA ASP A 110 -3.95 10.53 -0.50
C ASP A 110 -3.50 9.21 0.16
N TYR A 111 -4.27 8.72 1.12
CA TYR A 111 -3.94 7.47 1.83
C TYR A 111 -4.71 6.31 1.20
N ALA A 112 -3.98 5.26 0.82
CA ALA A 112 -4.61 4.09 0.22
C ALA A 112 -5.31 3.29 1.32
N ASP A 113 -6.62 3.11 1.18
CA ASP A 113 -7.42 2.22 2.03
C ASP A 113 -7.17 0.76 1.66
N MET A 114 -6.84 0.48 0.40
CA MET A 114 -6.50 -0.86 -0.05
C MET A 114 -5.35 -0.82 -1.05
N LEU A 115 -4.57 -1.90 -1.07
CA LEU A 115 -3.44 -2.07 -1.97
C LEU A 115 -3.46 -3.48 -2.55
N LEU A 116 -3.38 -3.56 -3.87
CA LEU A 116 -3.29 -4.80 -4.64
C LEU A 116 -2.00 -4.78 -5.43
N LEU A 117 -1.17 -5.80 -5.24
CA LEU A 117 -0.03 -6.05 -6.11
C LEU A 117 -0.42 -7.02 -7.22
N LEU A 118 0.05 -6.72 -8.42
CA LEU A 118 -0.16 -7.51 -9.63
C LEU A 118 1.18 -7.87 -10.25
N ALA A 119 1.31 -9.10 -10.73
CA ALA A 119 2.36 -9.50 -11.65
C ALA A 119 1.82 -9.41 -13.08
N ARG A 120 2.46 -8.59 -13.92
CA ARG A 120 2.17 -8.54 -15.35
C ARG A 120 2.83 -9.75 -16.03
N SER A 121 2.06 -10.50 -16.81
CA SER A 121 2.59 -11.59 -17.63
C SER A 121 3.56 -11.03 -18.69
N HIS A 122 4.54 -11.84 -19.12
CA HIS A 122 5.38 -11.46 -20.26
C HIS A 122 4.51 -11.19 -21.51
N ASP A 123 4.83 -10.15 -22.28
CA ASP A 123 4.18 -9.88 -23.57
C ASP A 123 4.51 -11.02 -24.55
N THR A 124 3.63 -12.01 -24.63
CA THR A 124 3.78 -13.17 -25.52
C THR A 124 2.86 -13.12 -26.74
N GLY A 125 2.14 -12.02 -26.99
CA GLY A 125 1.28 -11.90 -28.17
C GLY A 125 0.44 -10.63 -28.24
N PRO A 126 -0.50 -10.55 -29.20
CA PRO A 126 -1.35 -9.37 -29.44
C PRO A 126 -2.48 -9.19 -28.41
N ALA A 127 -2.60 -10.09 -27.43
CA ALA A 127 -3.59 -9.99 -26.36
C ALA A 127 -3.21 -8.87 -25.37
N PRO A 128 -4.20 -8.22 -24.72
CA PRO A 128 -3.91 -7.28 -23.64
C PRO A 128 -3.06 -7.97 -22.59
N THR A 129 -1.92 -7.38 -22.21
CA THR A 129 -1.04 -8.00 -21.23
C THR A 129 -1.82 -8.28 -19.94
N LEU A 130 -1.96 -9.55 -19.61
CA LEU A 130 -2.70 -10.00 -18.45
C LEU A 130 -1.90 -9.71 -17.17
N CYS A 131 -2.64 -9.46 -16.10
CA CYS A 131 -2.12 -9.22 -14.78
C CYS A 131 -2.73 -10.24 -13.83
N SER A 132 -1.90 -10.80 -12.96
CA SER A 132 -2.28 -11.77 -11.94
C SER A 132 -2.09 -11.16 -10.54
N PRO A 133 -3.10 -11.22 -9.65
CA PRO A 133 -2.92 -10.84 -8.25
C PRO A 133 -1.80 -11.63 -7.59
N ILE A 134 -0.91 -10.94 -6.89
CA ILE A 134 0.13 -11.58 -6.06
C ILE A 134 -0.05 -11.31 -4.58
N PHE A 135 -0.69 -10.19 -4.22
CA PHE A 135 -0.90 -9.79 -2.84
C PHE A 135 -2.02 -8.76 -2.74
N TYR A 136 -2.82 -8.84 -1.67
CA TYR A 136 -3.83 -7.86 -1.36
C TYR A 136 -3.85 -7.53 0.12
N THR A 137 -4.11 -6.27 0.43
CA THR A 137 -4.35 -5.80 1.79
C THR A 137 -5.38 -4.68 1.77
N SER A 138 -6.21 -4.64 2.81
CA SER A 138 -7.17 -3.56 3.07
C SER A 138 -6.96 -2.98 4.47
N THR A 139 -7.47 -1.78 4.71
CA THR A 139 -7.47 -1.15 6.04
C THR A 139 -8.36 -1.93 6.99
N SER A 140 -7.81 -2.30 8.15
CA SER A 140 -8.59 -2.57 9.37
C SER A 140 -8.90 -1.25 10.09
N ALA A 141 -9.60 -1.33 11.22
CA ALA A 141 -9.90 -0.18 12.07
C ALA A 141 -8.65 0.64 12.45
N SER A 142 -7.46 0.03 12.51
CA SER A 142 -6.22 0.65 12.96
C SER A 142 -5.20 0.97 11.86
N VAL A 143 -5.43 0.56 10.62
CA VAL A 143 -4.52 0.91 9.51
C VAL A 143 -5.08 2.12 8.80
N TYR A 144 -4.27 3.17 8.66
CA TYR A 144 -4.71 4.41 7.99
C TYR A 144 -4.14 4.58 6.58
N ASN A 145 -3.07 3.88 6.21
CA ASN A 145 -2.46 3.97 4.88
C ASN A 145 -1.69 2.68 4.51
N HIS A 146 -1.64 2.38 3.22
CA HIS A 146 -0.79 1.35 2.62
C HIS A 146 0.12 1.97 1.55
N THR A 147 1.40 1.61 1.58
CA THR A 147 2.35 1.94 0.50
C THR A 147 3.09 0.70 0.04
N ALA A 148 3.62 0.72 -1.17
CA ALA A 148 4.53 -0.31 -1.66
C ALA A 148 5.70 0.31 -2.42
N ALA A 149 6.87 -0.32 -2.32
CA ALA A 149 8.10 0.09 -2.98
C ALA A 149 8.90 -1.12 -3.45
N ASP A 150 9.83 -0.90 -4.37
CA ASP A 150 10.86 -1.88 -4.69
C ASP A 150 11.76 -2.15 -3.47
N TYR A 151 12.24 -3.38 -3.36
CA TYR A 151 13.20 -3.80 -2.34
C TYR A 151 14.45 -4.38 -3.02
N PRO A 152 15.53 -3.59 -3.16
CA PRO A 152 16.65 -3.91 -4.04
C PRO A 152 17.63 -4.95 -3.49
N ALA A 153 17.46 -5.44 -2.26
CA ALA A 153 18.43 -6.34 -1.63
C ALA A 153 18.34 -7.80 -2.12
N GLU A 154 17.33 -8.15 -2.93
CA GLU A 154 17.12 -9.50 -3.43
C GLU A 154 17.59 -9.65 -4.89
N ARG A 155 18.36 -10.70 -5.20
CA ARG A 155 18.93 -10.93 -6.54
C ARG A 155 17.88 -11.05 -7.63
N ALA A 156 16.74 -11.69 -7.31
CA ALA A 156 15.61 -11.84 -8.23
C ALA A 156 14.62 -10.65 -8.16
N GLY A 157 14.96 -9.60 -7.42
CA GLY A 157 14.07 -8.51 -7.05
C GLY A 157 13.09 -8.91 -5.94
N ALA A 158 12.59 -7.90 -5.23
CA ALA A 158 11.52 -8.02 -4.27
C ALA A 158 10.78 -6.69 -4.16
N VAL A 159 9.64 -6.72 -3.47
CA VAL A 159 8.88 -5.53 -3.10
C VAL A 159 8.57 -5.56 -1.61
N VAL A 160 8.44 -4.38 -1.02
CA VAL A 160 7.99 -4.21 0.37
C VAL A 160 6.67 -3.46 0.38
N VAL A 161 5.66 -4.05 1.02
CA VAL A 161 4.41 -3.38 1.36
C VAL A 161 4.53 -2.87 2.80
N THR A 162 4.26 -1.59 3.01
CA THR A 162 4.24 -0.97 4.33
C THR A 162 2.81 -0.60 4.71
N ARG A 163 2.35 -1.12 5.84
CA ARG A 163 1.08 -0.73 6.47
C ARG A 163 1.40 0.29 7.54
N TYR A 164 0.70 1.42 7.56
CA TYR A 164 0.85 2.43 8.61
C TYR A 164 -0.34 2.37 9.57
N TYR A 165 -0.03 2.20 10.86
CA TYR A 165 -1.03 2.10 11.91
C TYR A 165 -1.23 3.43 12.62
N ASP A 166 -2.45 3.68 13.06
CA ASP A 166 -2.72 4.73 14.03
C ASP A 166 -2.18 4.35 15.43
N GLY A 167 -1.88 5.34 16.26
CA GLY A 167 -1.35 5.13 17.62
C GLY A 167 0.11 5.55 17.83
N THR A 168 0.66 5.28 19.03
CA THR A 168 2.04 5.64 19.45
C THR A 168 3.01 4.46 19.51
N GLY A 169 2.58 3.27 19.07
CA GLY A 169 3.34 2.02 19.09
C GLY A 169 4.22 1.83 17.86
N ALA A 170 4.45 0.58 17.46
CA ALA A 170 5.06 0.29 16.15
C ALA A 170 4.20 0.87 15.01
N PHE A 171 4.60 2.06 14.50
CA PHE A 171 3.82 2.86 13.55
C PHE A 171 3.66 2.21 12.16
N ARG A 172 4.37 1.11 11.90
CA ARG A 172 4.38 0.44 10.62
C ARG A 172 4.69 -1.05 10.70
N ASP A 173 4.13 -1.80 9.77
CA ASP A 173 4.45 -3.21 9.50
C ASP A 173 4.98 -3.32 8.07
N HIS A 174 6.01 -4.14 7.89
CA HIS A 174 6.68 -4.36 6.61
C HIS A 174 6.46 -5.80 6.15
N ILE A 175 5.87 -5.95 4.98
CA ILE A 175 5.61 -7.24 4.36
C ILE A 175 6.43 -7.32 3.09
N TYR A 176 7.46 -8.16 3.11
CA TYR A 176 8.36 -8.36 1.98
C TYR A 176 7.86 -9.51 1.12
N ILE A 177 7.85 -9.30 -0.19
CA ILE A 177 7.35 -10.25 -1.18
C ILE A 177 8.42 -10.42 -2.25
N ARG A 178 8.77 -11.67 -2.55
CA ARG A 178 9.75 -12.05 -3.58
C ARG A 178 9.21 -13.14 -4.48
N ALA A 179 9.92 -13.41 -5.57
CA ALA A 179 9.65 -14.58 -6.41
C ALA A 179 10.10 -15.87 -5.72
N ALA A 180 9.34 -16.95 -5.92
CA ALA A 180 9.60 -18.30 -5.44
C ALA A 180 9.30 -19.32 -6.55
N GLU A 181 9.65 -20.60 -6.34
CA GLU A 181 9.43 -21.66 -7.34
C GLU A 181 7.98 -21.79 -7.79
N GLN A 182 7.02 -21.53 -6.88
CA GLN A 182 5.58 -21.64 -7.14
C GLN A 182 4.89 -20.28 -7.31
N GLY A 183 5.65 -19.22 -7.64
CA GLY A 183 5.10 -17.88 -7.90
C GLY A 183 5.73 -16.83 -7.00
N PHE A 184 4.95 -16.31 -6.05
CA PHE A 184 5.38 -15.26 -5.13
C PHE A 184 5.18 -15.70 -3.69
N GLU A 185 6.13 -15.37 -2.82
CA GLU A 185 6.05 -15.70 -1.40
C GLU A 185 6.39 -14.48 -0.55
N ARG A 186 5.95 -14.52 0.71
CA ARG A 186 6.44 -13.62 1.73
C ARG A 186 7.75 -14.13 2.30
N PHE A 187 8.63 -13.22 2.67
CA PHE A 187 9.86 -13.58 3.38
C PHE A 187 10.18 -12.56 4.47
N THR A 188 11.09 -12.95 5.35
CA THR A 188 11.72 -12.02 6.30
C THR A 188 13.14 -11.80 5.79
N PRO A 189 13.56 -10.56 5.49
CA PRO A 189 14.93 -10.30 5.07
C PRO A 189 15.89 -10.66 6.21
N GLU A 190 17.05 -11.20 5.87
CA GLU A 190 18.12 -11.40 6.84
C GLU A 190 18.54 -10.04 7.40
N GLU A 191 18.70 -9.93 8.72
CA GLU A 191 19.20 -8.69 9.31
C GLU A 191 20.54 -8.34 8.66
N PRO A 192 20.76 -7.07 8.27
CA PRO A 192 22.05 -6.68 7.74
C PRO A 192 23.11 -7.01 8.78
N THR A 193 23.99 -7.95 8.44
CA THR A 193 25.17 -8.28 9.26
C THR A 193 25.97 -6.99 9.37
N LYS A 194 26.02 -6.45 10.59
CA LYS A 194 26.78 -5.23 10.90
C LYS A 194 28.28 -5.46 10.72
#